data_AF-A0AAE1TAE9-F1
#
_entry.id   AF-A0AAE1TAE9-F1
#
_cell.length_a   1.000
_cell.length_b   1.000
_cell.length_c   1.000
_cell.angle_alpha   90.00
_cell.angle_beta   90.00
_cell.angle_gamma   90.00
#
_symmetry.space_group_name_H-M   'P 1'
#
loop_
_entity.id
_entity.type
_entity.pdbx_description
1 polymer ?
#
loop_
_entity_poly.entity_id
_entity_poly.type
_entity_poly.pdbx_seq_one_letter_code
_entity_poly.pdbx_strand_id
1 'polypeptide(L)'
;MSNKIQKQYERYEDVWSIMQHMKELYAVTDRHIRYAVTKAFFGTRMIEGSSVQEHGVMMLSLVEKLKNLQADFDKEETYIDVILQSLPPSYDQFIINYNMNGLEKSFLS
;
A
#
# COMPACT_ATOMS: atom_id res chain seq x y z
N MET A 1 34.95 24.95 3.24
CA MET A 1 34.53 23.69 2.57
C MET A 1 33.40 24.01 1.60
N SER A 2 33.65 23.97 0.29
CA SER A 2 32.56 23.94 -0.69
C SER A 2 31.94 22.54 -0.64
N ASN A 3 30.66 22.45 -0.29
CA ASN A 3 29.94 21.20 -0.21
C ASN A 3 29.90 20.59 -1.62
N LYS A 4 30.28 19.32 -1.82
CA LYS A 4 30.31 18.67 -3.15
C LYS A 4 29.01 18.88 -3.93
N ILE A 5 27.90 18.98 -3.21
CA ILE A 5 26.57 19.27 -3.71
C ILE A 5 26.52 20.67 -4.36
N GLN A 6 27.08 21.69 -3.73
CA GLN A 6 27.07 23.08 -4.22
C GLN A 6 27.83 23.20 -5.56
N LYS A 7 28.98 22.54 -5.70
CA LYS A 7 29.75 22.46 -6.97
C LYS A 7 29.04 21.70 -8.10
N GLN A 8 28.11 20.80 -7.77
CA GLN A 8 27.32 20.12 -8.81
C GLN A 8 26.24 21.05 -9.36
N TYR A 9 25.66 21.91 -8.52
CA TYR A 9 24.61 22.84 -8.93
C TYR A 9 25.12 24.12 -9.61
N GLU A 10 26.40 24.47 -9.44
CA GLU A 10 27.08 25.58 -10.17
C GLU A 10 27.11 25.38 -11.70
N ARG A 11 26.79 24.19 -12.21
CA ARG A 11 26.75 23.87 -13.66
C ARG A 11 25.41 24.14 -14.32
N TYR A 12 24.36 24.41 -13.54
CA TYR A 12 23.05 24.75 -14.08
C TYR A 12 22.94 26.26 -14.21
N GLU A 13 22.60 26.72 -15.42
CA GLU A 13 22.56 28.15 -15.74
C GLU A 13 21.31 28.86 -15.17
N ASP A 14 20.26 28.10 -14.84
CA ASP A 14 19.00 28.64 -14.38
C ASP A 14 18.38 27.82 -13.22
N VAL A 15 17.55 28.51 -12.42
CA VAL A 15 16.87 27.95 -11.24
C VAL A 15 15.90 26.83 -11.61
N TRP A 16 15.29 26.87 -12.80
CA TRP A 16 14.35 25.86 -13.24
C TRP A 16 15.05 24.52 -13.50
N SER A 17 16.23 24.53 -14.13
CA SER A 17 17.05 23.33 -14.32
C SER A 17 17.51 22.71 -13.00
N ILE A 18 17.85 23.52 -11.99
CA ILE A 18 18.15 23.05 -10.63
C ILE A 18 16.92 22.38 -10.00
N MET A 19 15.74 23.01 -10.12
CA MET A 19 14.48 22.46 -9.59
C MET A 19 14.09 21.14 -10.27
N GLN A 20 14.27 21.01 -11.59
CA GLN A 20 14.00 19.76 -12.31
C GLN A 20 14.96 18.65 -11.86
N HIS A 21 16.25 18.94 -11.76
CA HIS A 21 17.21 17.95 -11.31
C HIS A 21 16.97 17.51 -9.86
N MET A 22 16.59 18.44 -8.98
CA MET A 22 16.16 18.09 -7.61
C MET A 22 14.90 17.23 -7.62
N LYS A 23 13.91 17.54 -8.47
CA LYS A 23 12.73 16.70 -8.63
C LYS A 23 13.10 15.29 -9.10
N GLU A 24 14.06 15.13 -10.00
CA GLU A 24 14.50 13.81 -10.48
C GLU A 24 15.29 13.04 -9.43
N LEU A 25 16.23 13.70 -8.73
CA LEU A 25 17.07 13.09 -7.69
C LEU A 25 16.27 12.65 -6.47
N TYR A 26 15.29 13.45 -6.07
CA TYR A 26 14.45 13.22 -4.89
C TYR A 26 13.05 12.72 -5.24
N ALA A 27 12.76 12.49 -6.53
CA ALA A 27 11.57 11.76 -6.93
C ALA A 27 11.68 10.35 -6.35
N VAL A 28 10.90 10.11 -5.30
CA VAL A 28 10.56 8.74 -4.94
C VAL A 28 9.73 8.23 -6.12
N THR A 29 10.36 7.42 -6.97
CA THR A 29 9.67 6.86 -8.13
C THR A 29 8.39 6.16 -7.67
N ASP A 30 7.32 6.26 -8.46
CA ASP A 30 6.07 5.54 -8.17
C ASP A 30 6.31 4.04 -7.96
N ARG A 31 7.36 3.49 -8.59
CA ARG A 31 7.82 2.11 -8.36
C ARG A 31 8.28 1.88 -6.91
N HIS A 32 9.07 2.78 -6.32
CA HIS A 32 9.52 2.65 -4.93
C HIS A 32 8.37 2.80 -3.94
N ILE A 33 7.47 3.77 -4.18
CA ILE A 33 6.28 3.96 -3.34
C ILE A 33 5.39 2.72 -3.42
N ARG A 34 5.10 2.26 -4.64
CA ARG A 34 4.30 1.06 -4.87
C ARG A 34 4.90 -0.16 -4.18
N TYR A 35 6.20 -0.39 -4.33
CA TYR A 35 6.89 -1.49 -3.62
C TYR A 35 6.72 -1.40 -2.09
N ALA A 36 6.92 -0.22 -1.50
CA ALA A 36 6.80 -0.03 -0.06
C ALA A 36 5.36 -0.27 0.44
N VAL A 37 4.37 0.26 -0.27
CA VAL A 37 2.95 0.08 0.08
C VAL A 37 2.53 -1.38 -0.12
N THR A 38 2.94 -2.03 -1.21
CA THR A 38 2.69 -3.46 -1.45
C THR A 38 3.31 -4.30 -0.34
N LYS A 39 4.57 -4.04 0.04
CA LYS A 39 5.24 -4.75 1.13
C LYS A 39 4.50 -4.57 2.47
N ALA A 40 4.04 -3.36 2.77
CA ALA A 40 3.25 -3.10 3.96
C ALA A 40 1.92 -3.89 3.92
N PHE A 41 1.18 -3.81 2.81
CA PHE A 41 -0.11 -4.47 2.66
C PHE A 41 -0.04 -5.99 2.86
N PHE A 42 0.92 -6.66 2.22
CA PHE A 42 1.10 -8.11 2.35
C PHE A 42 1.76 -8.53 3.68
N GLY A 43 2.53 -7.63 4.31
CA GLY A 43 3.28 -7.92 5.54
C GLY A 43 2.52 -7.61 6.83
N THR A 44 1.50 -6.75 6.79
CA THR A 44 0.73 -6.36 7.97
C THR A 44 -0.07 -7.54 8.52
N ARG A 45 -0.03 -7.71 9.84
CA ARG A 45 -0.79 -8.71 10.60
C ARG A 45 -1.41 -8.02 11.80
N MET A 46 -2.66 -8.34 12.09
CA MET A 46 -3.36 -7.88 13.27
C MET A 46 -2.80 -8.59 14.51
N ILE A 47 -2.72 -7.87 15.62
CA ILE A 47 -2.28 -8.41 16.90
C ILE A 47 -3.47 -9.09 17.59
N GLU A 48 -3.24 -10.26 18.18
CA GLU A 48 -4.26 -10.98 18.94
C GLU A 48 -4.84 -10.08 20.06
N GLY A 49 -6.18 -9.97 20.10
CA GLY A 49 -6.88 -9.11 21.07
C GLY A 49 -6.85 -7.60 20.80
N SER A 50 -6.23 -7.11 19.71
CA SER A 50 -6.29 -5.69 19.33
C SER A 50 -7.61 -5.30 18.65
N SER A 51 -7.81 -4.02 18.36
CA SER A 51 -9.01 -3.54 17.67
C SER A 51 -9.04 -3.97 16.20
N VAL A 52 -10.03 -4.81 15.83
CA VAL A 52 -10.27 -5.20 14.43
C VAL A 52 -10.69 -4.01 13.57
N GLN A 53 -11.37 -3.02 14.15
CA GLN A 53 -11.81 -1.83 13.44
C GLN A 53 -10.61 -0.96 13.03
N GLU A 54 -9.68 -0.72 13.96
CA GLU A 54 -8.46 0.05 13.67
C GLU A 54 -7.60 -0.64 12.61
N HIS A 55 -7.46 -1.97 12.74
CA HIS A 55 -6.76 -2.79 11.75
C HIS A 55 -7.43 -2.71 10.37
N GLY A 56 -8.75 -2.82 10.30
CA GLY A 56 -9.52 -2.70 9.05
C GLY A 56 -9.33 -1.34 8.38
N VAL A 57 -9.39 -0.24 9.13
CA VAL A 57 -9.14 1.12 8.60
C VAL A 57 -7.71 1.23 8.05
N MET A 58 -6.72 0.69 8.76
CA MET A 58 -5.33 0.66 8.28
C MET A 58 -5.22 -0.08 6.95
N MET A 59 -5.75 -1.30 6.86
CA MET A 59 -5.69 -2.11 5.64
C MET A 59 -6.41 -1.45 4.46
N LEU A 60 -7.58 -0.85 4.68
CA LEU A 60 -8.30 -0.08 3.65
C LEU A 60 -7.48 1.11 3.13
N SER A 61 -6.77 1.82 4.02
CA SER A 61 -5.89 2.93 3.61
C SER A 61 -4.73 2.47 2.72
N LEU A 62 -4.23 1.24 2.90
CA LEU A 62 -3.20 0.64 2.06
C LEU A 62 -3.76 0.26 0.68
N VAL A 63 -4.98 -0.30 0.63
CA VAL A 63 -5.67 -0.60 -0.63
C VAL A 63 -5.89 0.67 -1.45
N GLU A 64 -6.37 1.75 -0.84
CA GLU A 64 -6.58 3.03 -1.52
C GLU A 64 -5.28 3.58 -2.12
N LYS A 65 -4.17 3.51 -1.36
CA LYS A 65 -2.83 3.90 -1.86
C LYS A 65 -2.39 3.04 -3.04
N LEU A 66 -2.65 1.72 -3.02
CA LEU A 66 -2.32 0.83 -4.14
C LEU A 66 -3.15 1.15 -5.39
N LYS A 67 -4.46 1.40 -5.23
CA LYS A 67 -5.35 1.83 -6.31
C LYS A 67 -4.85 3.14 -6.95
N ASN A 68 -4.45 4.12 -6.15
CA ASN A 68 -3.91 5.39 -6.64
C ASN A 68 -2.57 5.27 -7.38
N LEU A 69 -1.76 4.26 -7.05
CA LEU A 69 -0.46 3.99 -7.69
C LEU A 69 -0.57 3.11 -8.94
N GLN A 70 -1.79 2.89 -9.44
CA GLN A 70 -2.09 1.97 -10.56
C GLN A 70 -1.39 0.62 -10.39
N ALA A 71 -1.38 0.11 -9.14
CA ALA A 71 -0.98 -1.26 -8.93
C ALA A 71 -2.11 -2.13 -9.50
N ASP A 72 -1.89 -2.74 -10.66
CA ASP A 72 -2.83 -3.65 -11.30
C ASP A 72 -3.04 -4.87 -10.41
N PHE A 73 -4.02 -4.78 -9.52
CA PHE A 73 -4.65 -5.94 -8.93
C PHE A 73 -5.93 -6.13 -9.73
N ASP A 74 -5.87 -7.00 -10.74
CA ASP A 74 -6.95 -7.24 -11.70
C ASP A 74 -8.27 -7.70 -11.08
N LYS A 75 -8.31 -7.96 -9.76
CA LYS A 75 -9.49 -8.41 -9.03
C LYS A 75 -9.56 -7.79 -7.64
N GLU A 76 -10.69 -7.15 -7.35
CA GLU A 76 -11.00 -6.60 -6.02
C GLU A 76 -11.01 -7.68 -4.93
N GLU A 77 -11.33 -8.92 -5.31
CA GLU A 77 -11.28 -10.13 -4.48
C GLU A 77 -9.88 -10.35 -3.87
N THR A 78 -8.80 -10.04 -4.60
CA THR A 78 -7.42 -10.23 -4.12
C THR A 78 -7.10 -9.36 -2.91
N TYR A 79 -7.71 -8.17 -2.79
CA TYR A 79 -7.52 -7.32 -1.60
C TYR A 79 -8.25 -7.90 -0.39
N ILE A 80 -9.46 -8.42 -0.60
CA ILE A 80 -10.28 -9.03 0.45
C ILE A 80 -9.53 -10.23 1.04
N ASP A 81 -8.98 -11.09 0.20
CA ASP A 81 -8.22 -12.27 0.64
C ASP A 81 -7.03 -11.89 1.53
N VAL A 82 -6.29 -10.83 1.15
CA VAL A 82 -5.13 -10.36 1.94
C VAL A 82 -5.58 -9.74 3.25
N ILE A 83 -6.71 -9.02 3.28
CA ILE A 83 -7.29 -8.49 4.51
C ILE A 83 -7.69 -9.63 5.44
N LEU A 84 -8.37 -10.67 4.95
CA LEU A 84 -8.75 -11.83 5.75
C LEU A 84 -7.52 -12.56 6.29
N GLN A 85 -6.48 -12.78 5.46
CA GLN A 85 -5.22 -13.42 5.88
C GLN A 85 -4.41 -12.59 6.88
N SER A 86 -4.71 -11.30 7.02
CA SER A 86 -4.04 -10.45 8.00
C SER A 86 -4.60 -10.57 9.41
N LEU A 87 -5.79 -11.17 9.57
CA LEU A 87 -6.42 -11.39 10.86
C LEU A 87 -5.70 -12.52 11.64
N PRO A 88 -5.77 -12.52 12.98
CA PRO A 88 -5.12 -13.54 13.78
C PRO A 88 -5.97 -14.82 13.85
N PRO A 89 -5.41 -15.97 14.28
CA PRO A 89 -6.08 -17.27 14.25
C PRO A 89 -7.41 -17.34 15.01
N SER A 90 -7.63 -16.48 16.01
CA SER A 90 -8.92 -16.40 16.69
C SER A 90 -10.09 -16.03 15.77
N TYR A 91 -9.81 -15.48 14.58
CA TYR A 91 -10.80 -15.15 13.56
C TYR A 91 -10.98 -16.25 12.51
N ASP A 92 -10.33 -17.42 12.62
CA ASP A 92 -10.41 -18.50 11.63
C ASP A 92 -11.86 -18.92 11.36
N GLN A 93 -12.70 -19.03 12.39
CA GLN A 93 -14.11 -19.38 12.22
C GLN A 93 -14.88 -18.29 11.44
N PHE A 94 -14.57 -17.01 11.65
CA PHE A 94 -15.16 -15.92 10.90
C PHE A 94 -14.74 -15.97 9.42
N ILE A 95 -13.45 -16.23 9.15
CA ILE A 95 -12.91 -16.35 7.78
C ILE A 95 -13.58 -17.52 7.05
N ILE A 96 -13.69 -18.68 7.71
CA ILE A 96 -14.38 -19.86 7.17
C ILE A 96 -15.84 -19.52 6.86
N ASN A 97 -16.56 -18.87 7.78
CA ASN A 97 -17.94 -18.47 7.56
C ASN A 97 -18.09 -17.45 6.42
N TYR A 98 -17.19 -16.48 6.32
CA TYR A 98 -17.17 -15.50 5.24
C TYR A 98 -16.99 -16.18 3.87
N ASN A 99 -16.02 -17.09 3.78
CA ASN A 99 -15.72 -17.84 2.56
C ASN A 99 -16.86 -18.78 2.16
N MET A 100 -17.51 -19.43 3.13
CA MET A 100 -18.65 -20.32 2.87
C MET A 100 -19.92 -19.56 2.47
N ASN A 101 -20.22 -18.43 3.11
CA ASN A 101 -21.37 -17.60 2.77
C ASN A 101 -21.21 -16.90 1.40
N GLY A 102 -20.00 -16.87 0.83
CA GLY A 102 -19.75 -16.49 -0.57
C GLY A 102 -20.37 -17.44 -1.59
N LEU A 103 -20.64 -18.71 -1.23
CA LEU A 103 -21.35 -19.69 -2.06
C LEU A 103 -22.89 -19.58 -1.94
N GLU A 104 -23.40 -18.93 -0.89
CA GLU A 104 -24.85 -18.71 -0.68
C GLU A 104 -25.37 -17.37 -1.21
N LYS A 105 -24.58 -16.63 -2.00
CA LYS A 105 -25.12 -15.49 -2.78
C LYS A 105 -26.00 -15.90 -3.98
N SER A 106 -26.55 -17.11 -3.99
CA SER A 106 -27.66 -17.52 -4.87
C SER A 106 -29.02 -17.63 -4.16
N PHE A 107 -29.08 -17.45 -2.84
CA PHE A 107 -30.35 -17.42 -2.12
C PHE A 107 -30.37 -16.20 -1.21
N LEU A 108 -30.59 -15.04 -1.80
CA LEU A 108 -31.57 -14.06 -1.35
C LEU A 108 -31.66 -12.97 -2.45
N SER A 109 -32.91 -12.77 -2.86
CA SER A 109 -33.45 -11.86 -3.88
C SER A 109 -32.95 -10.43 -3.82
#